data_AF-A0A949MLH6-F1
#
_entry.id   AF-A0A949MLH6-F1
#
_cell.length_a   1.000
_cell.length_b   1.000
_cell.length_c   1.000
_cell.angle_alpha   90.00
_cell.angle_beta   90.00
_cell.angle_gamma   90.00
#
_symmetry.space_group_name_H-M   'P 1'
#
loop_
_entity.id
_entity.type
_entity.pdbx_description
1 polymer ?
#
loop_
_entity_poly.entity_id
_entity_poly.type
_entity_poly.pdbx_seq_one_letter_code
_entity_poly.pdbx_strand_id
1 'polypeptide(L)'
;PLALQARLLRVLQERQVVPLQASRAIDVDIAVVCATHRNLRQMMDEGAFRQDLYYRLNGLSVRLPALRERSDRAALTRRLLAQFAPGRNLVLSDELRRCVDTYAWPGNVRQLANVLRTACVMASQQGTIGLEHLPEDFIDDWRAGSPSRADAPAVIAASPARPQAAADAVPPQDLPECAADGSSGTLSEIEERLMRDALDRAGGNISEAARQLRVSRNTIYRRLRWRAQ
;
A
#
# COMPACT_ATOMS: atom_id res chain seq x y z
N PRO A 1 -9.72 11.82 17.43
CA PRO A 1 -10.45 12.14 18.68
C PRO A 1 -9.93 13.43 19.35
N LEU A 2 -10.81 14.42 19.58
CA LEU A 2 -10.43 15.71 20.17
C LEU A 2 -9.84 15.58 21.59
N ALA A 3 -10.31 14.59 22.37
CA ALA A 3 -9.78 14.33 23.71
C ALA A 3 -8.27 14.00 23.71
N LEU A 4 -7.79 13.27 22.69
CA LEU A 4 -6.35 12.97 22.55
C LEU A 4 -5.55 14.22 22.16
N GLN A 5 -6.13 15.12 21.37
CA GLN A 5 -5.49 16.40 21.02
C GLN A 5 -5.29 17.27 22.27
N ALA A 6 -6.28 17.32 23.18
CA ALA A 6 -6.16 18.04 24.44
C ALA A 6 -5.07 17.44 25.36
N ARG A 7 -4.96 16.11 25.43
CA ARG A 7 -3.90 15.45 26.20
C ARG A 7 -2.52 15.76 25.63
N LEU A 8 -2.34 15.66 24.32
CA LEU A 8 -1.07 15.98 23.68
C LEU A 8 -0.70 17.46 23.90
N LEU A 9 -1.65 18.38 23.73
CA LEU A 9 -1.46 19.80 23.98
C LEU A 9 -0.93 20.07 25.40
N ARG A 10 -1.51 19.40 26.40
CA ARG A 10 -1.07 19.51 27.79
C ARG A 10 0.37 19.05 27.99
N VAL A 11 0.75 17.92 27.39
CA VAL A 11 2.13 17.41 27.46
C VAL A 11 3.11 18.40 26.83
N LEU A 12 2.75 19.01 25.68
CA LEU A 12 3.60 20.01 25.02
C LEU A 12 3.71 21.32 25.80
N GLN A 13 2.69 21.66 26.60
CA GLN A 13 2.63 22.87 27.42
C GLN A 13 3.39 22.72 28.73
N GLU A 14 3.04 21.67 29.48
CA GLU A 14 3.53 21.43 30.84
C GLU A 14 4.87 20.68 30.85
N ARG A 15 5.28 20.10 29.71
CA ARG A 15 6.43 19.18 29.62
C ARG A 15 6.35 18.05 30.65
N GLN A 16 5.13 17.59 30.90
CA GLN A 16 4.84 16.55 31.88
C GLN A 16 3.89 15.51 31.30
N VAL A 17 4.09 14.26 31.68
CA VAL A 17 3.20 13.15 31.33
C VAL A 17 2.68 12.45 32.58
N VAL A 18 1.42 12.03 32.52
CA VAL A 18 0.79 11.19 33.55
C VAL A 18 0.58 9.80 32.97
N PRO A 19 1.35 8.78 33.40
CA PRO A 19 1.15 7.40 33.00
C PRO A 19 -0.26 6.90 33.31
N LEU A 20 -0.77 5.99 32.49
CA LEU A 20 -2.01 5.28 32.80
C LEU A 20 -1.76 4.49 34.10
N GLN A 21 -2.54 4.78 35.16
CA GLN A 21 -2.42 4.23 36.54
C GLN A 21 -1.54 4.99 37.53
N ALA A 22 -0.78 6.00 37.12
CA ALA A 22 -0.05 6.85 38.05
C ALA A 22 -0.82 8.16 38.30
N SER A 23 -0.80 8.64 39.54
CA SER A 23 -1.35 9.97 39.91
C SER A 23 -0.32 11.09 39.80
N ARG A 24 0.98 10.74 39.73
CA ARG A 24 2.09 11.70 39.70
C ARG A 24 2.51 12.02 38.27
N ALA A 25 2.65 13.31 37.98
CA ALA A 25 3.23 13.81 36.76
C ALA A 25 4.75 13.62 36.74
N ILE A 26 5.30 13.26 35.58
CA ILE A 26 6.72 13.07 35.34
C ILE A 26 7.17 14.07 34.28
N ASP A 27 8.23 14.83 34.57
CA ASP A 27 8.83 15.77 33.63
C ASP A 27 9.45 15.04 32.43
N VAL A 28 9.29 15.61 31.24
CA VAL A 28 9.82 15.07 29.98
C VAL A 28 10.49 16.16 29.17
N ASP A 29 11.64 15.84 28.60
CA ASP A 29 12.31 16.64 27.58
C ASP A 29 12.29 15.88 26.25
N ILE A 30 11.54 16.40 25.28
CA ILE A 30 11.24 15.69 24.03
C ILE A 30 11.33 16.61 22.81
N ALA A 31 11.82 16.05 21.71
CA ALA A 31 11.66 16.61 20.38
C ALA A 31 10.50 15.91 19.67
N VAL A 32 9.53 16.68 19.20
CA VAL A 32 8.32 16.13 18.57
C VAL A 32 8.43 16.24 17.06
N VAL A 33 8.44 15.08 16.39
CA VAL A 33 8.35 14.97 14.94
C VAL A 33 7.01 14.36 14.59
N CYS A 34 6.20 15.06 13.80
CA CYS A 34 4.90 14.59 13.35
C CYS A 34 4.80 14.63 11.83
N ALA A 35 4.00 13.74 11.26
CA ALA A 35 3.74 13.67 9.84
C ALA A 35 2.26 13.35 9.60
N THR A 36 1.67 13.94 8.57
CA THR A 36 0.29 13.69 8.19
C THR A 36 0.12 13.83 6.68
N HIS A 37 -0.77 13.02 6.11
CA HIS A 37 -1.23 13.15 4.72
C HIS A 37 -2.49 14.03 4.61
N ARG A 38 -3.07 14.44 5.74
CA ARG A 38 -4.29 15.25 5.78
C ARG A 38 -3.97 16.74 5.81
N ASN A 39 -4.84 17.54 5.19
CA ASN A 39 -4.73 18.99 5.25
C ASN A 39 -5.21 19.48 6.62
N LEU A 40 -4.26 19.80 7.51
CA LEU A 40 -4.58 20.27 8.86
C LEU A 40 -5.33 21.60 8.87
N ARG A 41 -5.12 22.49 7.88
CA ARG A 41 -5.87 23.76 7.80
C ARG A 41 -7.35 23.51 7.58
N GLN A 42 -7.66 22.69 6.58
CA GLN A 42 -9.03 22.27 6.32
C GLN A 42 -9.66 21.57 7.54
N MET A 43 -8.92 20.68 8.22
CA MET A 43 -9.43 20.02 9.42
C MET A 43 -9.68 20.99 10.60
N MET A 44 -8.96 22.12 10.65
CA MET A 44 -9.24 23.18 11.63
C MET A 44 -10.52 23.94 11.26
N ASP A 45 -10.72 24.23 9.98
CA ASP A 45 -11.93 24.89 9.48
C ASP A 45 -13.18 24.03 9.72
N GLU A 46 -13.04 22.70 9.62
CA GLU A 46 -14.07 21.70 9.90
C GLU A 46 -14.25 21.39 11.41
N GLY A 47 -13.46 22.01 12.30
CA GLY A 47 -13.51 21.78 13.75
C GLY A 47 -13.01 20.39 14.20
N ALA A 48 -12.46 19.59 13.28
CA ALA A 48 -11.91 18.26 13.56
C ALA A 48 -10.49 18.32 14.16
N PHE A 49 -9.80 19.45 14.03
CA PHE A 49 -8.47 19.69 14.58
C PHE A 49 -8.39 21.02 15.33
N ARG A 50 -7.76 21.03 16.51
CA ARG A 50 -7.64 22.25 17.31
C ARG A 50 -6.51 23.15 16.80
N GLN A 51 -6.82 24.43 16.65
CA GLN A 51 -5.85 25.45 16.22
C GLN A 51 -4.68 25.61 17.20
N ASP A 52 -4.93 25.58 18.51
CA ASP A 52 -3.90 25.71 19.55
C ASP A 52 -2.84 24.60 19.48
N LEU A 53 -3.25 23.36 19.18
CA LEU A 53 -2.34 22.25 18.95
C LEU A 53 -1.56 22.44 17.65
N TYR A 54 -2.20 22.90 16.58
CA TYR A 54 -1.53 23.15 15.29
C TYR A 54 -0.36 24.12 15.47
N TYR A 55 -0.58 25.26 16.13
CA TYR A 55 0.48 26.26 16.31
C TYR A 55 1.63 25.80 17.21
N ARG A 56 1.42 24.83 18.12
CA ARG A 56 2.49 24.23 18.91
C ARG A 56 3.29 23.17 18.17
N LEU A 57 2.64 22.44 17.26
CA LEU A 57 3.32 21.45 16.42
C LEU A 57 4.03 22.10 15.23
N ASN A 58 3.46 23.17 14.68
CA ASN A 58 3.93 23.82 13.46
C ASN A 58 5.09 24.79 13.72
N GLY A 59 6.24 24.25 14.15
CA GLY A 59 7.50 24.98 14.20
C GLY A 59 8.17 25.05 12.82
N LEU A 60 8.58 23.89 12.29
CA LEU A 60 9.10 23.73 10.94
C LEU A 60 8.26 22.71 10.19
N SER A 61 7.66 23.11 9.06
CA SER A 61 6.88 22.22 8.21
C SER A 61 7.64 21.92 6.92
N VAL A 62 7.84 20.64 6.64
CA VAL A 62 8.44 20.16 5.39
C VAL A 62 7.37 19.43 4.59
N ARG A 63 7.08 19.94 3.39
CA ARG A 63 6.20 19.25 2.45
C ARG A 63 7.01 18.24 1.64
N LEU A 64 6.65 16.97 1.76
CA LEU A 64 7.23 15.92 0.93
C LEU A 64 6.53 15.92 -0.44
N PRO A 65 7.25 16.12 -1.55
CA PRO A 65 6.66 16.08 -2.89
C PRO A 65 6.25 14.65 -3.26
N ALA A 66 5.23 14.53 -4.11
CA ALA A 66 4.87 13.24 -4.69
C ALA A 66 6.01 12.74 -5.60
N LEU A 67 6.11 11.43 -5.81
CA LEU A 67 7.18 10.83 -6.62
C LEU A 67 7.25 11.40 -8.04
N ARG A 68 6.11 11.74 -8.64
CA ARG A 68 6.02 12.37 -9.96
C ARG A 68 6.57 13.81 -10.02
N GLU A 69 6.65 14.48 -8.87
CA GLU A 69 7.15 15.86 -8.72
C GLU A 69 8.65 15.88 -8.36
N ARG A 70 9.27 14.72 -8.15
CA ARG A 70 10.65 14.58 -7.68
C ARG A 70 11.64 14.57 -8.84
N SER A 71 12.60 15.48 -8.82
CA SER A 71 13.76 15.47 -9.72
C SER A 71 14.80 14.39 -9.37
N ASP A 72 14.84 13.94 -8.11
CA ASP A 72 15.80 12.95 -7.61
C ASP A 72 15.35 11.48 -7.83
N ARG A 73 14.30 11.24 -8.62
CA ARG A 73 13.70 9.92 -8.83
C ARG A 73 14.70 8.87 -9.30
N ALA A 74 15.60 9.20 -10.23
CA ALA A 74 16.63 8.27 -10.69
C ALA A 74 17.60 7.87 -9.56
N ALA A 75 17.97 8.81 -8.69
CA ALA A 75 18.81 8.53 -7.53
C ALA A 75 18.07 7.68 -6.49
N LEU A 76 16.80 7.98 -6.23
CA LEU A 76 15.93 7.19 -5.36
C LEU A 76 15.81 5.74 -5.85
N THR A 77 15.53 5.54 -7.14
CA THR A 77 15.43 4.21 -7.76
C THR A 77 16.72 3.41 -7.60
N ARG A 78 17.89 4.02 -7.87
CA ARG A 78 19.20 3.35 -7.66
C ARG A 78 19.40 2.95 -6.20
N ARG A 79 19.04 3.82 -5.24
CA ARG A 79 19.12 3.50 -3.81
C ARG A 79 18.21 2.34 -3.41
N LEU A 80 16.99 2.32 -3.93
CA LEU A 80 16.05 1.23 -3.69
C LEU A 80 16.55 -0.11 -4.27
N LEU A 81 17.11 -0.10 -5.48
CA LEU A 81 17.70 -1.30 -6.08
C LEU A 81 18.86 -1.85 -5.26
N ALA A 82 19.77 -0.97 -4.83
CA ALA A 82 20.89 -1.34 -3.96
C ALA A 82 20.43 -1.92 -2.61
N GLN A 83 19.31 -1.43 -2.08
CA GLN A 83 18.71 -1.94 -0.85
C GLN A 83 18.06 -3.32 -1.03
N PHE A 84 17.36 -3.55 -2.14
CA PHE A 84 16.64 -4.81 -2.37
C PHE A 84 17.51 -5.95 -2.91
N ALA A 85 18.64 -5.61 -3.53
CA ALA A 85 19.55 -6.59 -4.11
C ALA A 85 21.02 -6.25 -3.73
N PRO A 86 21.38 -6.33 -2.44
CA PRO A 86 22.74 -6.02 -1.99
C PRO A 86 23.74 -6.95 -2.66
N GLY A 87 24.85 -6.40 -3.13
CA GLY A 87 25.89 -7.16 -3.86
C GLY A 87 25.56 -7.52 -5.31
N ARG A 88 24.34 -7.21 -5.80
CA ARG A 88 23.95 -7.39 -7.20
C ARG A 88 23.96 -6.05 -7.92
N ASN A 89 24.67 -5.97 -9.04
CA ASN A 89 24.67 -4.77 -9.87
C ASN A 89 23.50 -4.80 -10.87
N LEU A 90 22.30 -4.52 -10.36
CA LEU A 90 21.08 -4.47 -11.17
C LEU A 90 20.87 -3.06 -11.74
N VAL A 91 20.60 -2.99 -13.04
CA VAL A 91 20.37 -1.74 -13.76
C VAL A 91 19.02 -1.81 -14.47
N LEU A 92 18.23 -0.73 -14.45
CA LEU A 92 16.99 -0.67 -15.23
C LEU A 92 17.32 -0.51 -16.72
N SER A 93 16.60 -1.26 -17.57
CA SER A 93 16.55 -1.03 -19.02
C SER A 93 16.04 0.37 -19.34
N ASP A 94 16.36 0.91 -20.50
CA ASP A 94 15.91 2.25 -20.92
C ASP A 94 14.39 2.35 -21.01
N GLU A 95 13.73 1.27 -21.41
CA GLU A 95 12.27 1.20 -21.45
C GLU A 95 11.66 1.31 -20.05
N LEU A 96 12.19 0.54 -19.08
CA LEU A 96 11.73 0.61 -17.70
C LEU A 96 12.06 1.95 -17.04
N ARG A 97 13.19 2.58 -17.38
CA ARG A 97 13.50 3.95 -16.93
C ARG A 97 12.44 4.94 -17.42
N ARG A 98 12.08 4.89 -18.70
CA ARG A 98 10.99 5.72 -19.26
C ARG A 98 9.65 5.45 -18.59
N CYS A 99 9.32 4.19 -18.30
CA CYS A 99 8.12 3.83 -17.55
C CYS A 99 8.13 4.47 -16.15
N VAL A 100 9.24 4.32 -15.41
CA VAL A 100 9.42 4.97 -14.10
C VAL A 100 9.30 6.48 -14.20
N ASP A 101 9.75 7.04 -15.32
CA ASP A 101 9.74 8.48 -15.51
C ASP A 101 8.40 9.10 -15.88
N THR A 102 7.58 8.37 -16.62
CA THR A 102 6.30 8.84 -17.18
C THR A 102 5.09 8.44 -16.35
N TYR A 103 5.19 7.34 -15.60
CA TYR A 103 4.05 6.84 -14.83
C TYR A 103 3.72 7.76 -13.64
N ALA A 104 2.43 7.91 -13.34
CA ALA A 104 1.94 8.85 -12.33
C ALA A 104 2.24 8.43 -10.88
N TRP A 105 2.49 7.13 -10.65
CA TRP A 105 2.75 6.54 -9.35
C TRP A 105 1.70 6.90 -8.27
N PRO A 106 0.42 6.50 -8.43
CA PRO A 106 -0.63 6.77 -7.44
C PRO A 106 -0.27 6.29 -6.02
N GLY A 107 0.44 5.16 -5.90
CA GLY A 107 0.94 4.67 -4.62
C GLY A 107 2.31 5.23 -4.21
N ASN A 108 2.79 6.28 -4.89
CA ASN A 108 4.04 6.99 -4.61
C ASN A 108 5.25 6.04 -4.52
N VAL A 109 6.27 6.40 -3.72
CA VAL A 109 7.47 5.61 -3.45
C VAL A 109 7.15 4.17 -3.00
N ARG A 110 6.02 3.95 -2.30
CA ARG A 110 5.62 2.60 -1.86
C ARG A 110 5.29 1.70 -3.05
N GLN A 111 4.61 2.22 -4.07
CA GLN A 111 4.32 1.47 -5.29
C GLN A 111 5.60 1.19 -6.08
N LEU A 112 6.45 2.20 -6.27
CA LEU A 112 7.75 2.02 -6.92
C LEU A 112 8.59 0.96 -6.22
N ALA A 113 8.73 1.06 -4.89
CA ALA A 113 9.46 0.08 -4.09
C ALA A 113 8.90 -1.33 -4.21
N ASN A 114 7.58 -1.49 -4.28
CA ASN A 114 6.96 -2.78 -4.51
C ASN A 114 7.31 -3.36 -5.87
N VAL A 115 7.17 -2.57 -6.93
CA VAL A 115 7.46 -2.98 -8.29
C VAL A 115 8.93 -3.37 -8.42
N LEU A 116 9.85 -2.54 -7.93
CA LEU A 116 11.28 -2.82 -7.96
C LEU A 116 11.65 -4.06 -7.13
N ARG A 117 11.06 -4.24 -5.95
CA ARG A 117 11.31 -5.44 -5.13
C ARG A 117 10.90 -6.71 -5.86
N THR A 118 9.72 -6.71 -6.48
CA THR A 118 9.28 -7.85 -7.30
C THR A 118 10.23 -8.07 -8.47
N ALA A 119 10.60 -7.00 -9.18
CA ALA A 119 11.50 -7.10 -10.32
C ALA A 119 12.89 -7.64 -9.94
N CYS A 120 13.45 -7.26 -8.78
CA CYS A 120 14.73 -7.81 -8.28
C CYS A 120 14.66 -9.32 -7.99
N VAL A 121 13.49 -9.81 -7.56
CA VAL A 121 13.25 -11.23 -7.30
C VAL A 121 13.04 -11.99 -8.61
N MET A 122 12.40 -11.37 -9.60
CA MET A 122 12.19 -11.97 -10.94
C MET A 122 13.46 -11.95 -11.80
N ALA A 123 14.30 -10.95 -11.63
CA ALA A 123 15.55 -10.80 -12.36
C ALA A 123 16.59 -11.83 -11.88
N SER A 124 17.35 -12.38 -12.82
CA SER A 124 18.47 -13.29 -12.55
C SER A 124 19.59 -12.59 -11.77
N GLN A 125 20.53 -13.39 -11.22
CA GLN A 125 21.55 -12.95 -10.25
C GLN A 125 22.31 -11.67 -10.67
N GLN A 126 22.51 -11.42 -11.96
CA GLN A 126 23.19 -10.24 -12.51
C GLN A 126 22.49 -9.78 -13.80
N GLY A 127 22.36 -8.47 -14.02
CA GLY A 127 21.96 -7.92 -15.31
C GLY A 127 20.94 -6.79 -15.27
N THR A 128 20.26 -6.63 -16.40
CA THR A 128 19.33 -5.54 -16.67
C THR A 128 17.89 -5.95 -16.32
N ILE A 129 17.19 -5.12 -15.57
CA ILE A 129 15.77 -5.28 -15.28
C ILE A 129 14.95 -4.65 -16.42
N GLY A 130 14.32 -5.49 -17.23
CA GLY A 130 13.33 -5.13 -18.25
C GLY A 130 11.88 -5.17 -17.77
N LEU A 131 10.93 -4.80 -18.65
CA LEU A 131 9.49 -4.84 -18.38
C LEU A 131 8.99 -6.26 -18.06
N GLU A 132 9.61 -7.28 -18.64
CA GLU A 132 9.32 -8.70 -18.45
C GLU A 132 9.54 -9.22 -17.02
N HIS A 133 10.19 -8.41 -16.17
CA HIS A 133 10.40 -8.71 -14.76
C HIS A 133 9.35 -8.06 -13.84
N LEU A 134 8.46 -7.23 -14.39
CA LEU A 134 7.41 -6.54 -13.64
C LEU A 134 6.13 -7.39 -13.56
N PRO A 135 5.27 -7.13 -12.57
CA PRO A 135 3.93 -7.71 -12.54
C PRO A 135 3.11 -7.30 -13.77
N GLU A 136 2.43 -8.27 -14.40
CA GLU A 136 1.55 -8.07 -15.56
C GLU A 136 0.49 -6.98 -15.31
N ASP A 137 -0.22 -7.02 -14.17
CA ASP A 137 -1.20 -5.98 -13.79
C ASP A 137 -0.61 -4.56 -13.86
N PHE A 138 0.65 -4.38 -13.46
CA PHE A 138 1.30 -3.06 -13.53
C PHE A 138 1.60 -2.66 -14.98
N ILE A 139 2.02 -3.61 -15.82
CA ILE A 139 2.28 -3.37 -17.24
C ILE A 139 0.98 -2.99 -17.94
N ASP A 140 -0.13 -3.67 -17.61
CA ASP A 140 -1.45 -3.37 -18.16
C ASP A 140 -1.94 -1.99 -17.72
N ASP A 141 -1.82 -1.65 -16.43
CA ASP A 141 -2.13 -0.31 -15.91
C ASP A 141 -1.30 0.79 -16.60
N TRP A 142 -0.01 0.53 -16.83
CA TRP A 142 0.89 1.46 -17.52
C TRP A 142 0.52 1.63 -19.00
N ARG A 143 0.23 0.53 -19.71
CA ARG A 143 -0.18 0.54 -21.13
C ARG A 143 -1.55 1.17 -21.35
N ALA A 144 -2.48 0.96 -20.42
CA ALA A 144 -3.81 1.56 -20.47
C ALA A 144 -3.77 3.09 -20.27
N GLY A 145 -2.62 3.67 -19.89
CA GLY A 145 -2.47 5.09 -19.59
C GLY A 145 -3.35 5.54 -18.42
N SER A 146 -3.92 4.60 -17.67
CA SER A 146 -4.93 4.88 -16.68
C SER A 146 -4.25 5.05 -15.32
N PRO A 147 -4.24 6.25 -14.72
CA PRO A 147 -3.85 6.36 -13.32
C PRO A 147 -4.89 5.58 -12.51
N SER A 148 -4.52 4.38 -12.06
CA SER A 148 -5.35 3.53 -11.21
C SER A 148 -5.94 4.37 -10.07
N ARG A 149 -7.28 4.37 -9.98
CA ARG A 149 -8.19 5.20 -9.15
C ARG A 149 -7.67 5.51 -7.73
N ALA A 150 -6.80 6.53 -7.58
CA ALA A 150 -6.37 7.03 -6.27
C ALA A 150 -6.80 8.49 -6.00
N ASP A 151 -7.38 9.18 -6.99
CA ASP A 151 -7.89 10.56 -6.87
C ASP A 151 -9.43 10.65 -6.84
N ALA A 152 -10.11 9.62 -6.32
CA ALA A 152 -11.51 9.78 -5.90
C ALA A 152 -11.50 10.17 -4.41
N PRO A 153 -12.10 11.31 -3.99
CA PRO A 153 -12.41 11.50 -2.59
C PRO A 153 -13.32 10.33 -2.18
N ALA A 154 -12.97 9.66 -1.09
CA ALA A 154 -13.83 8.68 -0.45
C ALA A 154 -15.09 9.40 0.05
N VAL A 155 -16.05 9.62 -0.84
CA VAL A 155 -17.43 9.86 -0.47
C VAL A 155 -17.95 8.55 0.08
N ILE A 156 -17.82 8.42 1.39
CA ILE A 156 -18.58 7.51 2.22
C ILE A 156 -20.04 7.95 2.02
N ALA A 157 -20.70 7.42 1.01
CA ALA A 157 -22.16 7.46 0.94
C ALA A 157 -22.65 6.48 2.02
N ALA A 158 -22.64 6.97 3.26
CA ALA A 158 -23.47 6.43 4.32
C ALA A 158 -24.91 6.58 3.84
N SER A 159 -25.50 5.46 3.40
CA SER A 159 -26.93 5.39 3.15
C SER A 159 -27.63 5.28 4.50
N PRO A 160 -28.46 6.26 4.92
CA PRO A 160 -29.27 6.08 6.11
C PRO A 160 -30.53 5.29 5.70
N ALA A 161 -30.68 4.13 6.33
CA ALA A 161 -31.93 3.39 6.32
C ALA A 161 -33.05 4.21 6.98
N ARG A 162 -34.25 4.23 6.37
CA ARG A 162 -35.53 4.13 7.10
C ARG A 162 -36.62 3.45 6.23
N PRO A 163 -37.61 2.81 6.87
CA PRO A 163 -38.47 1.80 6.28
C PRO A 163 -39.81 2.35 5.79
N GLN A 164 -40.42 1.73 4.78
CA GLN A 164 -41.87 1.76 4.62
C GLN A 164 -42.36 0.46 3.98
N ALA A 165 -43.40 -0.12 4.61
CA ALA A 165 -44.02 -1.39 4.29
C ALA A 165 -45.18 -1.25 3.28
N ALA A 166 -45.57 -2.42 2.76
CA ALA A 166 -46.82 -2.79 2.08
C ALA A 166 -46.97 -2.30 0.62
N ALA A 167 -47.52 -3.06 -0.32
CA ALA A 167 -47.88 -4.47 -0.46
C ALA A 167 -48.24 -4.62 -1.96
N ASP A 168 -47.91 -5.76 -2.55
CA ASP A 168 -48.76 -6.59 -3.42
C ASP A 168 -47.99 -7.39 -4.46
N ALA A 169 -48.50 -8.59 -4.64
CA ALA A 169 -47.84 -9.80 -5.09
C ALA A 169 -47.85 -10.00 -6.61
N VAL A 170 -46.81 -10.69 -7.12
CA VAL A 170 -46.93 -11.74 -8.15
C VAL A 170 -45.81 -12.82 -7.92
N PRO A 171 -46.08 -14.13 -7.98
CA PRO A 171 -45.12 -15.21 -7.70
C PRO A 171 -44.19 -15.57 -8.88
N PRO A 172 -43.16 -16.42 -8.67
CA PRO A 172 -41.95 -16.54 -9.50
C PRO A 172 -42.05 -17.63 -10.57
N GLN A 173 -41.32 -17.44 -11.68
CA GLN A 173 -40.98 -18.51 -12.62
C GLN A 173 -39.47 -18.53 -12.87
N ASP A 174 -38.84 -19.50 -12.21
CA ASP A 174 -37.71 -20.35 -12.63
C ASP A 174 -36.57 -19.72 -13.46
N LEU A 175 -35.50 -19.36 -12.76
CA LEU A 175 -34.13 -19.48 -13.25
C LEU A 175 -33.26 -20.10 -12.12
N PRO A 176 -32.49 -21.17 -12.39
CA PRO A 176 -31.76 -21.89 -11.37
C PRO A 176 -30.59 -21.08 -10.80
N GLU A 177 -30.59 -20.93 -9.47
CA GLU A 177 -29.46 -20.49 -8.66
C GLU A 177 -28.36 -21.56 -8.64
N CYS A 178 -27.20 -21.27 -9.20
CA CYS A 178 -25.95 -21.88 -8.76
C CYS A 178 -25.35 -21.01 -7.65
N ALA A 179 -25.74 -21.31 -6.42
CA ALA A 179 -24.98 -20.96 -5.23
C ALA A 179 -23.58 -21.60 -5.34
N ALA A 180 -22.54 -20.77 -5.42
CA ALA A 180 -21.16 -21.19 -5.29
C ALA A 180 -20.47 -20.39 -4.17
N ASP A 181 -21.10 -20.36 -3.00
CA ASP A 181 -20.46 -19.99 -1.75
C ASP A 181 -20.20 -21.28 -0.95
N GLY A 182 -18.94 -21.72 -0.88
CA GLY A 182 -18.55 -22.79 0.05
C GLY A 182 -17.25 -23.57 -0.21
N SER A 183 -16.65 -23.57 -1.41
CA SER A 183 -15.48 -24.43 -1.72
C SER A 183 -14.16 -23.70 -2.00
N SER A 184 -14.14 -22.36 -1.99
CA SER A 184 -12.92 -21.60 -2.30
C SER A 184 -11.81 -21.72 -1.24
N GLY A 185 -12.16 -22.04 0.01
CA GLY A 185 -11.17 -22.24 1.08
C GLY A 185 -10.24 -23.41 0.79
N THR A 186 -10.83 -24.60 0.55
CA THR A 186 -10.07 -25.84 0.35
C THR A 186 -9.27 -25.83 -0.95
N LEU A 187 -9.83 -25.34 -2.06
CA LEU A 187 -9.10 -25.28 -3.33
C LEU A 187 -7.94 -24.27 -3.26
N SER A 188 -8.17 -23.09 -2.66
CA SER A 188 -7.11 -22.08 -2.51
C SER A 188 -6.00 -22.53 -1.56
N GLU A 189 -6.31 -23.34 -0.55
CA GLU A 189 -5.33 -23.96 0.36
C GLU A 189 -4.51 -25.05 -0.33
N ILE A 190 -5.15 -25.89 -1.15
CA ILE A 190 -4.49 -26.91 -1.96
C ILE A 190 -3.55 -26.24 -2.99
N GLU A 191 -4.02 -25.20 -3.69
CA GLU A 191 -3.19 -24.42 -4.63
C GLU A 191 -1.95 -23.84 -3.93
N GLU A 192 -2.12 -23.24 -2.75
CA GLU A 192 -1.02 -22.64 -2.00
C GLU A 192 0.02 -23.68 -1.57
N ARG A 193 -0.46 -24.83 -1.07
CA ARG A 193 0.41 -25.94 -0.69
C ARG A 193 1.22 -26.45 -1.89
N LEU A 194 0.58 -26.62 -3.05
CA LEU A 194 1.27 -27.03 -4.28
C LEU A 194 2.31 -26.01 -4.74
N MET A 195 2.00 -24.71 -4.63
CA MET A 195 2.94 -23.63 -4.95
C MET A 195 4.14 -23.63 -4.01
N ARG A 196 3.92 -23.79 -2.71
CA ARG A 196 4.98 -23.85 -1.69
C ARG A 196 5.86 -25.10 -1.88
N ASP A 197 5.26 -26.27 -2.10
CA ASP A 197 5.98 -27.52 -2.37
C ASP A 197 6.81 -27.48 -3.67
N ALA A 198 6.33 -26.77 -4.71
CA ALA A 198 7.10 -26.57 -5.95
C ALA A 198 8.29 -25.62 -5.75
N LEU A 199 8.12 -24.59 -4.91
CA LEU A 199 9.19 -23.66 -4.54
C LEU A 199 10.29 -24.31 -3.72
N ASP A 200 9.92 -25.15 -2.75
CA ASP A 200 10.87 -25.89 -1.92
C ASP A 200 11.69 -26.84 -2.78
N ARG A 201 11.05 -27.58 -3.71
CA ARG A 201 11.75 -28.44 -4.68
C ARG A 201 12.65 -27.67 -5.64
N ALA A 202 12.29 -26.45 -5.99
CA ALA A 202 13.08 -25.57 -6.85
C ALA A 202 14.18 -24.80 -6.08
N GLY A 203 14.36 -25.05 -4.78
CA GLY A 203 15.36 -24.36 -3.95
C GLY A 203 15.11 -22.84 -3.85
N GLY A 204 13.85 -22.40 -3.89
CA GLY A 204 13.47 -20.99 -3.88
C GLY A 204 13.52 -20.31 -5.26
N ASN A 205 13.84 -21.02 -6.34
CA ASN A 205 13.82 -20.46 -7.69
C ASN A 205 12.39 -20.38 -8.25
N ILE A 206 11.80 -19.18 -8.17
CA ILE A 206 10.41 -18.93 -8.62
C ILE A 206 10.22 -19.21 -10.12
N SER A 207 11.24 -18.97 -10.95
CA SER A 207 11.14 -19.25 -12.39
C SER A 207 11.02 -20.74 -12.67
N GLU A 208 11.74 -21.55 -11.92
CA GLU A 208 11.72 -23.00 -12.05
C GLU A 208 10.44 -23.61 -11.46
N ALA A 209 9.98 -23.12 -10.30
CA ALA A 209 8.70 -23.53 -9.71
C ALA A 209 7.49 -23.22 -10.62
N ALA A 210 7.50 -22.05 -11.26
CA ALA A 210 6.46 -21.64 -12.21
C ALA A 210 6.40 -22.56 -13.43
N ARG A 211 7.57 -22.92 -13.97
CA ARG A 211 7.70 -23.85 -15.09
C ARG A 211 7.16 -25.25 -14.75
N GLN A 212 7.42 -25.73 -13.55
CA GLN A 212 6.92 -27.04 -13.07
C GLN A 212 5.40 -27.06 -12.91
N LEU A 213 4.82 -25.96 -12.43
CA LEU A 213 3.37 -25.83 -12.22
C LEU A 213 2.61 -25.36 -13.46
N ARG A 214 3.30 -25.05 -14.56
CA ARG A 214 2.73 -24.47 -15.80
C ARG A 214 1.88 -23.21 -15.55
N VAL A 215 2.29 -22.42 -14.56
CA VAL A 215 1.67 -21.12 -14.22
C VAL A 215 2.68 -20.00 -14.42
N SER A 216 2.21 -18.75 -14.52
CA SER A 216 3.12 -17.62 -14.62
C SER A 216 3.90 -17.43 -13.30
N ARG A 217 5.14 -16.94 -13.39
CA ARG A 217 5.98 -16.60 -12.23
C ARG A 217 5.28 -15.61 -11.30
N ASN A 218 4.50 -14.72 -11.89
CA ASN A 218 3.74 -13.69 -11.21
C ASN A 218 2.58 -14.29 -10.39
N THR A 219 1.92 -15.34 -10.87
CA THR A 219 0.87 -16.07 -10.12
C THR A 219 1.41 -16.64 -8.81
N ILE A 220 2.59 -17.26 -8.84
CA ILE A 220 3.25 -17.78 -7.62
C ILE A 220 3.59 -16.64 -6.67
N TYR A 221 4.18 -15.55 -7.18
CA TYR A 221 4.55 -14.40 -6.36
C TYR A 221 3.34 -13.73 -5.68
N ARG A 222 2.22 -13.55 -6.41
CA ARG A 222 1.00 -12.91 -5.88
C ARG A 222 0.36 -13.73 -4.77
N ARG A 223 0.19 -15.03 -4.98
CA ARG A 223 -0.46 -15.93 -4.00
C ARG A 223 0.30 -15.99 -2.69
N LEU A 224 1.64 -16.01 -2.73
CA LEU A 224 2.47 -16.08 -1.53
C LEU A 224 2.60 -14.75 -0.79
N ARG A 225 2.54 -13.62 -1.52
CA ARG A 225 2.69 -12.29 -0.92
C ARG A 225 1.44 -11.80 -0.17
N TRP A 226 0.24 -12.15 -0.64
CA TRP A 226 -1.02 -11.64 -0.07
C TRP A 226 -1.33 -12.21 1.33
N ARG A 227 -0.74 -13.35 1.71
CA ARG A 227 -0.97 -14.03 3.00
C ARG A 227 0.20 -13.94 3.99
N ALA A 228 1.30 -13.27 3.63
CA ALA A 228 2.47 -13.08 4.51
C ALA A 228 2.39 -11.82 5.38
N GLN A 229 1.17 -11.28 5.61
CA GLN A 229 0.94 -10.00 6.29
C GLN A 229 -0.21 -10.12 7.30
#